data_AF-A0AA90PB58-F1
#
_entry.id   AF-A0AA90PB58-F1
#
_cell.length_a   1.000
_cell.length_b   1.000
_cell.length_c   1.000
_cell.angle_alpha   90.00
_cell.angle_beta   90.00
_cell.angle_gamma   90.00
#
_symmetry.space_group_name_H-M   'P 1'
#
loop_
_entity.id
_entity.type
_entity.pdbx_description
1 polymer ?
#
loop_
_entity_poly.entity_id
_entity_poly.type
_entity_poly.pdbx_seq_one_letter_code
_entity_poly.pdbx_strand_id
1 'polypeptide(L)' 'MGIGMDPVVNGTILEVVILAYEAGIFLQITAGYRVSLNKMNCMNEAGRMIKPIVTYAREGQSLHNYGLTVVFCHG' A
#
# COMPACT_ATOMS: atom_id res chain seq x y z
N MET A 1 2.83 6.31 -10.42
CA MET A 1 2.23 5.23 -9.62
C MET A 1 1.82 4.09 -10.53
N GLY A 2 1.86 2.85 -10.04
CA GLY A 2 1.78 1.64 -10.87
C GLY A 2 0.38 1.27 -11.38
N ILE A 3 0.37 0.36 -12.35
CA ILE A 3 -0.82 -0.28 -12.93
C ILE A 3 -1.69 -0.87 -11.82
N GLY A 4 -2.98 -0.51 -11.78
CA GLY A 4 -3.99 -1.05 -10.84
C GLY A 4 -4.36 -0.16 -9.64
N MET A 5 -3.75 1.02 -9.49
CA MET A 5 -4.27 2.05 -8.58
C MET A 5 -5.50 2.74 -9.16
N ASP A 6 -6.47 3.07 -8.31
CA ASP A 6 -7.62 3.88 -8.73
C ASP A 6 -7.13 5.28 -9.18
N PRO A 7 -7.63 5.81 -10.32
CA PRO A 7 -7.17 7.09 -10.86
C PRO A 7 -7.42 8.29 -9.92
N VAL A 8 -8.52 8.28 -9.16
CA VAL A 8 -8.83 9.33 -8.19
C VAL A 8 -7.83 9.26 -7.06
N VAL A 9 -7.60 8.07 -6.50
CA VAL A 9 -6.60 7.85 -5.45
C VAL A 9 -5.21 8.27 -5.93
N ASN A 10 -4.84 7.95 -7.17
CA ASN A 10 -3.58 8.38 -7.75
C ASN A 10 -3.44 9.91 -7.86
N GLY A 11 -4.52 10.60 -8.23
CA GLY A 11 -4.57 12.07 -8.29
C GLY A 11 -4.43 12.72 -6.92
N THR A 12 -5.14 12.21 -5.91
CA THR A 12 -5.17 12.81 -4.57
C THR A 12 -3.89 12.56 -3.76
N ILE A 13 -3.12 11.50 -4.06
CA ILE A 13 -1.85 11.24 -3.36
C ILE A 13 -0.86 12.38 -3.53
N LEU A 14 -0.79 12.97 -4.72
CA LEU A 14 0.17 14.03 -4.99
C LEU A 14 -0.13 15.26 -4.13
N GLU A 15 -1.42 15.58 -3.97
CA GLU A 15 -1.88 16.67 -3.10
C GLU A 15 -1.48 16.43 -1.64
N VAL A 16 -1.69 15.21 -1.12
CA VAL A 16 -1.27 14.84 0.24
C VAL A 16 0.24 14.96 0.45
N VAL A 17 1.04 14.54 -0.53
CA VAL A 17 2.51 14.64 -0.46
C VAL A 17 2.96 16.10 -0.46
N ILE A 18 2.32 16.96 -1.27
CA ILE A 18 2.62 18.40 -1.31
C ILE A 18 2.28 19.06 0.03
N LEU A 19 1.07 18.84 0.55
CA LEU A 19 0.64 19.42 1.83
C LEU A 19 1.53 18.96 2.99
N ALA A 20 1.95 17.69 3.00
CA ALA A 20 2.87 17.19 4.00
C ALA A 20 4.25 17.85 3.90
N TYR A 21 4.78 18.00 2.69
CA TYR A 21 6.05 18.69 2.47
C TYR A 21 6.01 20.15 2.93
N GLU A 22 4.93 20.88 2.62
CA GLU A 22 4.71 22.25 3.09
C GLU A 22 4.63 22.35 4.62
N ALA A 23 4.11 21.31 5.28
CA ALA A 23 4.09 21.19 6.73
C ALA A 23 5.43 20.70 7.34
N GLY A 24 6.47 20.49 6.52
CA GLY A 24 7.78 19.97 6.96
C GLY A 24 7.79 18.47 7.26
N ILE A 25 6.78 17.73 6.79
CA ILE A 25 6.64 16.29 6.97
C ILE A 25 7.03 15.59 5.66
N PHE A 26 8.15 14.89 5.70
CA PHE A 26 8.60 14.09 4.56
C PHE A 26 7.88 12.73 4.57
N LEU A 27 7.12 12.46 3.51
CA LEU A 27 6.39 11.21 3.35
C LEU A 27 7.07 10.33 2.30
N GLN A 28 7.28 9.07 2.65
CA GLN A 28 7.64 8.00 1.73
C GLN A 28 6.43 7.10 1.49
N ILE A 29 6.11 6.85 0.22
CA ILE A 29 5.10 5.85 -0.16
C ILE A 29 5.76 4.47 -0.13
N THR A 30 5.32 3.61 0.79
CA THR A 30 5.92 2.28 1.01
C THR A 30 5.07 1.14 0.49
N ALA A 31 3.76 1.36 0.30
CA ALA A 31 2.87 0.40 -0.36
C ALA A 31 1.68 1.10 -1.05
N GLY A 32 1.19 0.49 -2.13
CA GLY A 32 0.00 0.89 -2.89
C GLY A 32 -0.80 -0.33 -3.35
N TYR A 33 -1.19 -0.41 -4.62
CA TYR A 33 -1.90 -1.56 -5.18
C TYR A 33 -1.13 -2.89 -5.03
N ARG A 34 -1.84 -3.96 -4.63
CA ARG A 34 -1.30 -5.32 -4.50
C ARG A 34 -2.09 -6.29 -5.38
N VAL A 35 -1.43 -6.78 -6.44
CA VAL A 35 -1.97 -7.83 -7.35
C VAL A 35 -2.25 -9.11 -6.56
N SER A 36 -3.43 -9.68 -6.78
CA SER A 36 -4.05 -10.67 -5.90
C SER A 36 -3.38 -12.06 -5.93
N LEU A 37 -2.87 -12.54 -7.07
CA LEU A 37 -2.58 -13.98 -7.23
C LEU A 37 -1.31 -14.53 -6.54
N ASN A 38 -0.16 -13.84 -6.56
CA ASN A 38 1.12 -14.48 -6.15
C ASN A 38 1.87 -13.78 -5.01
N LYS A 39 1.68 -12.47 -4.81
CA LYS A 39 2.48 -11.71 -3.84
C LYS A 39 1.90 -11.76 -2.43
N MET A 40 0.58 -11.85 -2.31
CA MET A 40 -0.12 -11.91 -1.03
C MET A 40 -0.08 -13.32 -0.42
N ASN A 41 -0.20 -14.38 -1.23
CA ASN A 41 -0.11 -15.77 -0.75
C ASN A 41 1.30 -16.11 -0.26
N CYS A 42 2.36 -15.66 -0.96
CA CYS A 42 3.73 -15.74 -0.44
C CYS A 42 3.92 -14.98 0.89
N MET A 43 3.27 -13.83 1.09
CA MET A 43 3.32 -13.10 2.37
C MET A 43 2.53 -13.81 3.48
N ASN A 44 1.37 -14.40 3.15
CA ASN A 44 0.49 -15.07 4.10
C ASN A 44 1.02 -16.44 4.55
N GLU A 45 1.62 -17.21 3.64
CA GLU A 45 2.11 -18.56 3.93
C GLU A 45 3.57 -18.55 4.41
N ALA A 46 4.48 -17.83 3.74
CA ALA A 46 5.88 -17.76 4.18
C ALA A 46 6.06 -16.87 5.43
N GLY A 47 5.11 -15.97 5.70
CA GLY A 47 5.13 -15.07 6.86
C GLY A 47 4.67 -15.70 8.18
N ARG A 48 3.92 -16.80 8.15
CA ARG A 48 3.37 -17.41 9.38
C ARG A 48 4.33 -18.35 10.11
N MET A 49 5.40 -18.81 9.45
CA MET A 49 6.28 -19.85 10.03
C MET A 49 7.66 -19.35 10.46
N ILE A 50 8.19 -18.22 9.95
CA ILE A 50 9.56 -17.74 10.31
C ILE A 50 9.68 -16.19 10.39
N LYS A 51 8.66 -15.40 10.02
CA LYS A 51 8.73 -13.93 9.97
C LYS A 51 7.59 -13.27 10.75
N PRO A 52 7.67 -11.95 11.06
CA PRO A 52 6.55 -11.24 11.67
C PRO A 52 5.32 -11.25 10.76
N ILE A 53 4.14 -11.39 11.35
CA ILE A 53 2.87 -11.25 10.63
C ILE A 53 2.72 -9.79 10.21
N VAL A 54 2.68 -9.53 8.89
CA VAL A 54 2.56 -8.16 8.32
C VAL A 54 1.16 -7.84 7.79
N THR A 55 0.24 -8.81 7.77
CA THR A 55 -1.16 -8.62 7.37
C THR A 55 -2.03 -9.77 7.88
N TYR A 56 -3.29 -9.46 8.21
CA TYR A 56 -4.33 -10.46 8.49
C TYR A 56 -5.33 -10.63 7.34
N ALA A 57 -5.31 -9.74 6.35
CA ALA A 57 -6.20 -9.82 5.19
C ALA A 57 -5.75 -10.93 4.21
N ARG A 58 -6.69 -11.81 3.84
CA ARG A 58 -6.51 -12.74 2.72
C ARG A 58 -6.69 -12.01 1.38
N GLU A 59 -6.49 -12.73 0.29
CA GLU A 59 -6.81 -12.24 -1.05
C GLU A 59 -8.24 -11.72 -1.14
N GLY A 60 -8.43 -10.55 -1.76
CA GLY A 60 -9.74 -9.89 -1.90
C GLY A 60 -10.28 -9.28 -0.61
N GLN A 61 -9.60 -9.43 0.52
CA GLN A 61 -10.01 -8.87 1.81
C GLN A 61 -9.25 -7.57 2.17
N SER A 62 -8.33 -7.13 1.31
CA SER A 62 -7.60 -5.87 1.50
C SER A 62 -8.02 -4.85 0.46
N LEU A 63 -8.24 -3.60 0.88
CA LEU A 63 -8.49 -2.47 -0.05
C LEU A 63 -7.30 -2.22 -0.99
N HIS A 64 -6.09 -2.64 -0.60
CA HIS A 64 -4.92 -2.68 -1.50
C HIS A 64 -5.14 -3.57 -2.73
N ASN A 65 -6.02 -4.58 -2.66
CA ASN A 65 -6.36 -5.44 -3.80
C ASN A 65 -7.24 -4.73 -4.85
N TYR A 66 -7.75 -3.54 -4.53
CA TYR A 66 -8.64 -2.75 -5.39
C TYR A 66 -8.04 -1.39 -5.78
N GLY A 67 -6.80 -1.11 -5.37
CA GLY A 67 -6.12 0.14 -5.74
C GLY A 67 -6.60 1.36 -4.94
N LEU A 68 -7.32 1.12 -3.85
CA LEU A 68 -8.00 2.16 -3.06
C LEU A 68 -7.19 2.61 -1.83
N THR A 69 -5.96 2.13 -1.64
CA THR A 69 -5.19 2.39 -0.42
C THR A 69 -3.71 2.56 -0.69
N VAL A 70 -3.11 3.45 0.09
CA VAL A 70 -1.69 3.82 0.07
C VAL A 70 -1.20 3.80 1.51
N VAL A 71 0.03 3.33 1.72
CA VAL A 71 0.71 3.40 3.02
C VAL A 71 1.83 4.42 2.92
N PHE A 72 1.82 5.37 3.87
CA PHE A 72 2.88 6.34 4.06
C PHE A 72 3.74 5.96 5.28
N CYS A 73 5.02 6.25 5.21
CA CYS A 73 5.93 6.29 6.36
C CYS A 73 6.63 7.66 6.39
N HIS A 74 7.07 8.08 7.58
CA HIS A 74 7.94 9.25 7.68
C HIS A 74 9.31 8.89 7.11
N GLY A 75 9.83 9.77 6.24
CA GLY A 75 11.15 9.65 5.62
C GLY A 75 12.27 10.21 6.49
#